data_AF-A0A1I0HNC3-F1
#
_entry.id   AF-A0A1I0HNC3-F1
#
_cell.length_a   1.000
_cell.length_b   1.000
_cell.length_c   1.000
_cell.angle_alpha   90.00
_cell.angle_beta   90.00
_cell.angle_gamma   90.00
#
_symmetry.space_group_name_H-M   'P 1'
#
loop_
_entity.id
_entity.type
_entity.pdbx_description
1 polymer ?
#
loop_
_entity_poly.entity_id
_entity_poly.type
_entity_poly.pdbx_seq_one_letter_code
_entity_poly.pdbx_strand_id
1 'polypeptide(L)'
;MDRSGQLRNVAFGGAWSEQIAGREAQAAAIATLDAAAAGAARRDPLSSEIMSAVDLLCERHPKGPMLSAAWIAAARFEPAARRIEALARVSAQIAAAYGGMKS
;
A
#
# COMPACT_ATOMS: atom_id res chain seq x y z
N MET A 1 -55.19 -6.16 5.63
CA MET A 1 -53.90 -5.95 4.95
C MET A 1 -53.94 -4.50 4.49
N ASP A 2 -53.07 -3.62 4.95
CA ASP A 2 -51.63 -3.67 4.72
C ASP A 2 -50.78 -3.27 5.94
N ARG A 3 -49.55 -3.78 5.97
CA ARG A 3 -48.64 -3.81 7.13
C ARG A 3 -47.85 -2.52 7.27
N SER A 4 -47.67 -2.10 8.52
CA SER A 4 -46.44 -1.57 9.13
C SER A 4 -45.34 -1.11 8.15
N GLY A 5 -44.99 0.16 8.09
CA GLY A 5 -44.26 0.81 9.18
C GLY A 5 -42.89 0.15 9.36
N GLN A 6 -41.88 0.56 8.58
CA GLN A 6 -40.43 0.54 8.89
C GLN A 6 -39.62 0.56 7.58
N LEU A 7 -39.35 1.75 7.06
CA LEU A 7 -38.03 2.03 6.50
C LEU A 7 -37.43 3.16 7.34
N ARG A 8 -37.30 2.83 8.63
CA ARG A 8 -36.51 3.56 9.61
C ARG A 8 -35.05 3.30 9.24
N ASN A 9 -34.33 4.35 8.86
CA ASN A 9 -32.88 4.49 8.99
C ASN A 9 -32.07 3.21 8.77
N VAL A 10 -31.62 2.98 7.54
CA VAL A 10 -30.47 2.11 7.30
C VAL A 10 -29.38 2.92 6.65
N ALA A 11 -28.65 3.64 7.50
CA ALA A 11 -27.31 4.13 7.21
C ALA A 11 -26.36 2.93 7.12
N PHE A 12 -26.47 2.12 6.07
CA PHE A 12 -25.42 1.17 5.68
C PHE A 12 -24.47 1.89 4.73
N GLY A 13 -23.62 2.77 5.27
CA GLY A 13 -22.71 3.58 4.44
C GLY A 13 -21.35 3.87 5.04
N GLY A 14 -21.23 4.03 6.37
CA GLY A 14 -19.96 4.42 7.00
C GLY A 14 -18.88 3.33 6.85
N ALA A 15 -19.11 2.18 7.47
CA ALA A 15 -18.08 1.13 7.56
C ALA A 15 -17.69 0.50 6.20
N TRP A 16 -18.63 0.40 5.24
CA TRP A 16 -18.33 -0.19 3.92
C TRP A 16 -17.62 0.81 3.00
N SER A 17 -18.05 2.08 2.99
CA SER A 17 -17.39 3.13 2.20
C SER A 17 -15.98 3.41 2.72
N GLU A 18 -15.78 3.43 4.05
CA GLU A 18 -14.45 3.61 4.65
C GLU A 18 -13.51 2.43 4.34
N GLN A 19 -14.03 1.19 4.35
CA GLN A 19 -13.24 0.02 4.02
C GLN A 19 -12.85 -0.02 2.52
N ILE A 20 -13.72 0.44 1.63
CA ILE A 20 -13.41 0.57 0.19
C ILE A 20 -12.36 1.66 -0.02
N ALA A 21 -12.56 2.85 0.54
CA ALA A 21 -11.61 3.96 0.43
C ALA A 21 -10.22 3.58 0.96
N GLY A 22 -10.15 2.84 2.07
CA GLY A 22 -8.89 2.33 2.60
C GLY A 22 -8.21 1.32 1.68
N ARG A 23 -8.97 0.41 1.05
CA ARG A 23 -8.44 -0.58 0.10
C ARG A 23 -7.96 0.06 -1.21
N GLU A 24 -8.68 1.06 -1.71
CA GLU A 24 -8.28 1.81 -2.90
C GLU A 24 -7.00 2.62 -2.64
N ALA A 25 -6.89 3.27 -1.47
CA ALA A 25 -5.68 3.96 -1.06
C ALA A 25 -4.47 3.02 -0.96
N GLN A 26 -4.66 1.81 -0.39
CA GLN A 26 -3.62 0.78 -0.34
C GLN A 26 -3.20 0.31 -1.75
N ALA A 27 -4.17 0.03 -2.63
CA ALA A 27 -3.88 -0.40 -3.99
C ALA A 27 -3.13 0.69 -4.79
N ALA A 28 -3.54 1.96 -4.64
CA ALA A 28 -2.86 3.09 -5.25
C ALA A 28 -1.43 3.24 -4.73
N ALA A 29 -1.22 3.10 -3.41
CA ALA A 29 0.12 3.16 -2.82
C ALA A 29 1.03 2.04 -3.32
N ILE A 30 0.52 0.80 -3.46
CA ILE A 30 1.28 -0.32 -4.04
C ILE A 30 1.68 0.00 -5.49
N ALA A 31 0.75 0.52 -6.30
CA ALA A 31 1.05 0.92 -7.67
C ALA A 31 2.12 2.03 -7.74
N THR A 32 2.10 2.98 -6.79
CA THR A 32 3.15 4.01 -6.65
C THR A 32 4.50 3.38 -6.35
N LEU A 33 4.59 2.39 -5.45
CA LEU A 33 5.83 1.68 -5.16
C LEU A 33 6.36 0.90 -6.37
N ASP A 34 5.49 0.23 -7.13
CA ASP A 34 5.90 -0.48 -8.34
C ASP A 34 6.46 0.48 -9.41
N ALA A 35 5.79 1.62 -9.62
CA ALA A 35 6.25 2.66 -10.54
C ALA A 35 7.55 3.33 -10.09
N ALA A 36 7.74 3.47 -8.77
CA ALA A 36 8.98 3.95 -8.18
C ALA A 36 10.13 2.98 -8.42
N ALA A 37 9.92 1.68 -8.17
CA ALA A 37 10.92 0.64 -8.38
C ALA A 37 11.38 0.60 -9.86
N ALA A 38 10.44 0.56 -10.80
CA ALA A 38 10.75 0.58 -12.24
C ALA A 38 11.45 1.87 -12.69
N GLY A 39 11.17 2.99 -12.00
CA GLY A 39 11.73 4.30 -12.29
C GLY A 39 13.04 4.64 -11.57
N ALA A 40 13.55 3.76 -10.69
CA ALA A 40 14.63 4.07 -9.75
C ALA A 40 16.02 4.31 -10.39
N ALA A 41 16.15 4.15 -11.71
CA ALA A 41 17.31 4.61 -12.47
C ALA A 41 17.31 6.12 -12.75
N ARG A 42 16.13 6.77 -12.76
CA ARG A 42 15.96 8.19 -13.15
C ARG A 42 15.29 9.04 -12.08
N ARG A 43 14.55 8.43 -11.16
CA ARG A 43 13.83 9.11 -10.08
C ARG A 43 14.36 8.62 -8.74
N ASP A 44 14.34 9.51 -7.76
CA ASP A 44 14.71 9.17 -6.38
C ASP A 44 13.60 8.30 -5.74
N PRO A 45 13.89 7.02 -5.41
CA PRO A 45 12.94 6.14 -4.73
C PRO A 45 12.68 6.52 -3.27
N LEU A 46 13.37 7.54 -2.73
CA LEU A 46 13.19 8.07 -1.38
C LEU A 46 12.49 9.45 -1.36
N SER A 47 11.93 9.88 -2.49
CA SER A 47 11.13 11.10 -2.53
C SER A 47 9.98 11.06 -1.52
N SER A 48 9.54 12.23 -1.05
CA SER A 48 8.51 12.36 -0.02
C SER A 48 7.19 11.70 -0.41
N GLU A 49 6.82 11.75 -1.70
CA GLU A 49 5.64 11.07 -2.25
C GLU A 49 5.72 9.55 -2.06
N ILE A 50 6.87 8.96 -2.42
CA ILE A 50 7.10 7.52 -2.31
C ILE A 50 7.16 7.09 -0.85
N MET A 51 7.86 7.85 0.00
CA MET A 51 7.95 7.54 1.42
C MET A 51 6.59 7.64 2.10
N SER A 52 5.72 8.56 1.67
CA SER A 52 4.33 8.63 2.17
C SER A 52 3.53 7.37 1.80
N ALA A 53 3.74 6.79 0.62
CA ALA A 53 3.15 5.51 0.24
C ALA A 53 3.72 4.34 1.06
N VAL A 54 5.03 4.34 1.33
CA VAL A 54 5.67 3.35 2.23
C VAL A 54 5.07 3.45 3.63
N ASP A 55 4.94 4.65 4.19
CA ASP A 55 4.41 4.88 5.54
C ASP A 55 2.95 4.44 5.63
N LEU A 56 2.10 4.82 4.66
CA LEU A 56 0.70 4.36 4.58
C LEU A 56 0.60 2.83 4.60
N LEU A 57 1.49 2.14 3.87
CA LEU A 57 1.52 0.67 3.78
C LEU A 57 2.28 0.00 4.93
N CYS A 58 3.01 0.72 5.76
CA CYS A 58 3.81 0.13 6.84
C CYS A 58 3.28 0.47 8.23
N GLU A 59 2.60 1.60 8.42
CA GLU A 59 2.20 2.13 9.73
C GLU A 59 1.43 1.10 10.58
N ARG A 60 0.50 0.37 9.96
CA ARG A 60 -0.39 -0.58 10.65
C ARG A 60 -0.01 -2.05 10.46
N HIS A 61 1.07 -2.32 9.73
CA HIS A 61 1.49 -3.69 9.45
C HIS A 61 2.49 -4.17 10.52
N PRO A 62 2.34 -5.37 11.11
CA PRO A 62 3.25 -5.87 12.14
C PRO A 62 4.73 -5.91 11.71
N LYS A 63 4.99 -6.11 10.41
CA LYS A 63 6.34 -6.09 9.82
C LYS A 63 6.68 -4.74 9.16
N GLY A 64 5.85 -3.73 9.33
CA GLY A 64 5.96 -2.42 8.68
C GLY A 64 7.32 -1.75 8.86
N PRO A 65 7.84 -1.61 10.08
CA PRO A 65 9.17 -1.02 10.30
C PRO A 65 10.28 -1.77 9.54
N MET A 66 10.20 -3.10 9.49
CA MET A 66 11.15 -3.95 8.74
C MET A 66 11.02 -3.74 7.23
N LEU A 67 9.80 -3.63 6.69
CA LEU A 67 9.55 -3.42 5.27
C LEU A 67 9.97 -2.01 4.82
N SER A 68 9.69 -0.98 5.63
CA SER A 68 10.15 0.39 5.38
C SER A 68 11.67 0.49 5.39
N ALA A 69 12.34 -0.11 6.39
CA ALA A 69 13.80 -0.18 6.43
C ALA A 69 14.38 -0.92 5.22
N ALA A 70 13.75 -2.01 4.77
CA ALA A 70 14.18 -2.75 3.59
C ALA A 70 14.05 -1.91 2.30
N TRP A 71 12.99 -1.10 2.16
CA TRP A 71 12.84 -0.17 1.05
C TRP A 71 13.99 0.84 1.01
N ILE A 72 14.27 1.48 2.16
CA ILE A 72 15.33 2.48 2.30
C ILE A 72 16.70 1.86 2.00
N ALA A 73 16.95 0.64 2.43
CA ALA A 73 18.19 -0.07 2.14
C ALA A 73 18.32 -0.41 0.64
N ALA A 74 17.26 -0.94 0.02
CA ALA A 74 17.23 -1.29 -1.40
C ALA A 74 17.48 -0.08 -2.31
N ALA A 75 16.93 1.09 -1.94
CA ALA A 75 17.13 2.36 -2.63
C ALA A 75 18.61 2.80 -2.74
N ARG A 76 19.50 2.26 -1.90
CA ARG A 76 20.92 2.64 -1.87
C ARG A 76 21.82 1.69 -2.65
N PHE A 77 21.26 0.62 -3.24
CA PHE A 77 22.07 -0.32 -4.00
C PHE A 77 22.59 0.28 -5.30
N GLU A 78 23.77 -0.18 -5.69
CA GLU A 78 24.40 0.05 -6.98
C GLU A 78 24.84 -1.31 -7.58
N PRO A 79 24.91 -1.44 -8.91
CA PRO A 79 24.45 -0.47 -9.91
C PRO A 79 22.91 -0.34 -9.93
N ALA A 80 22.38 0.66 -10.64
CA ALA A 80 20.95 0.93 -10.73
C ALA A 80 20.06 -0.30 -11.01
N ALA A 81 20.54 -1.27 -11.82
CA ALA A 81 19.82 -2.52 -12.08
C ALA A 81 19.52 -3.31 -10.79
N ARG A 82 20.51 -3.43 -9.89
CA ARG A 82 20.37 -4.11 -8.60
C ARG A 82 19.39 -3.38 -7.66
N ARG A 83 19.41 -2.05 -7.68
CA ARG A 83 18.43 -1.22 -6.94
C ARG A 83 17.01 -1.47 -7.43
N ILE A 84 16.78 -1.46 -8.75
CA ILE A 84 15.47 -1.71 -9.35
C ILE A 84 14.95 -3.10 -8.92
N GLU A 85 15.77 -4.14 -9.08
CA GLU A 85 15.39 -5.52 -8.70
C GLU A 85 15.07 -5.64 -7.20
N ALA A 86 15.87 -5.01 -6.35
CA ALA A 86 15.67 -5.04 -4.91
C ALA A 86 14.40 -4.29 -4.49
N LEU A 87 14.16 -3.10 -5.04
CA LEU A 87 12.94 -2.31 -4.78
C LEU A 87 11.69 -3.05 -5.26
N ALA A 88 11.74 -3.67 -6.45
CA ALA A 88 10.63 -4.48 -6.96
C ALA A 88 10.32 -5.66 -6.03
N ARG A 89 11.35 -6.32 -5.49
CA ARG A 89 11.18 -7.40 -4.52
C ARG A 89 10.54 -6.91 -3.22
N VAL A 90 10.99 -5.79 -2.68
CA VAL A 90 10.39 -5.20 -1.46
C VAL A 90 8.95 -4.76 -1.72
N SER A 91 8.66 -4.15 -2.87
CA SER A 91 7.28 -3.80 -3.29
C SER A 91 6.38 -5.04 -3.30
N ALA A 92 6.84 -6.14 -3.90
CA ALA A 92 6.10 -7.40 -3.92
C ALA A 92 5.88 -7.98 -2.51
N GLN A 93 6.84 -7.86 -1.60
CA GLN A 93 6.69 -8.29 -0.20
C GLN A 93 5.66 -7.43 0.55
N ILE A 94 5.66 -6.12 0.31
CA ILE A 94 4.65 -5.21 0.86
C ILE A 94 3.28 -5.57 0.30
N ALA A 95 3.14 -5.74 -1.02
CA ALA A 95 1.87 -6.13 -1.64
C ALA A 95 1.34 -7.49 -1.12
N ALA A 96 2.23 -8.48 -0.95
CA ALA A 96 1.87 -9.79 -0.42
C ALA A 96 1.34 -9.72 1.03
N ALA A 97 1.85 -8.79 1.85
CA ALA A 97 1.33 -8.55 3.20
C ALA A 97 -0.14 -8.09 3.21
N TYR A 98 -0.58 -7.38 2.17
CA TYR A 98 -1.97 -6.93 2.00
C TYR A 98 -2.86 -7.95 1.26
N GLY A 99 -2.29 -8.75 0.36
CA GLY A 99 -2.99 -9.82 -0.36
C GLY A 99 -3.15 -11.12 0.43
N GLY A 100 -2.26 -11.39 1.39
CA GLY A 100 -2.22 -12.61 2.20
C GLY A 100 -3.20 -12.68 3.37
N MET A 101 -3.98 -11.61 3.61
CA MET A 101 -5.02 -11.57 4.67
C MET A 101 -6.31 -12.34 4.31
N LYS A 102 -6.20 -13.31 3.39
CA LYS A 102 -7.16 -14.41 3.25
C LYS A 102 -6.51 -15.69 3.75
N SER A 103 -6.60 -15.95 5.04
CA SER A 103 -6.77 -17.30 5.57
C SER A 103 -7.37 -17.25 6.96
#